data_AF-A0AAN9FP79-F1
#
_entry.id   AF-A0AAN9FP79-F1
#
_cell.length_a   1.000
_cell.length_b   1.000
_cell.length_c   1.000
_cell.angle_alpha   90.00
_cell.angle_beta   90.00
_cell.angle_gamma   90.00
#
_symmetry.space_group_name_H-M   'P 1'
#
loop_
_entity.id
_entity.type
_entity.pdbx_description
1 polymer ?
#
loop_
_entity_poly.entity_id
_entity_poly.type
_entity_poly.pdbx_seq_one_letter_code
_entity_poly.pdbx_strand_id
1 'polypeptide(L)'
;MVLMKAKEHMQLIGMMLLVALALVIRVRVTAAADQVVATTTQPPNYTLPGCNYTCGNINIPYPFGTGISSSPQKNCSLSHRYNLNCTESKLYYGKNIQVLNISLEGQMELSHYVSKFCDGYARANIPSLWINPSFSISSDENKFITVGCDHYGYLNNHFNGYT
;
A
#
# COMPACT_ATOMS: atom_id res chain seq x y z
N MET A 1 2.08 8.07 -12.58
CA MET A 1 2.11 7.05 -11.52
C MET A 1 2.71 7.69 -10.28
N VAL A 2 2.18 7.41 -9.09
CA VAL A 2 2.64 7.97 -7.82
C VAL A 2 2.74 6.85 -6.80
N LEU A 3 3.94 6.63 -6.28
CA LEU A 3 4.21 5.68 -5.22
C LEU A 3 4.07 6.35 -3.84
N MET A 4 3.29 5.71 -2.97
CA MET A 4 3.06 6.16 -1.60
C MET A 4 3.43 5.07 -0.61
N LYS A 5 3.70 5.44 0.63
CA LYS A 5 4.13 4.53 1.69
C LYS A 5 3.32 4.77 2.95
N ALA A 6 2.82 3.71 3.57
CA ALA A 6 2.12 3.82 4.85
C ALA A 6 3.09 4.26 5.97
N LYS A 7 2.73 5.30 6.74
CA LYS A 7 3.60 5.90 7.76
C LYS A 7 3.78 5.05 9.02
N GLU A 8 2.73 4.38 9.51
CA GLU A 8 2.69 3.99 10.92
C GLU A 8 2.92 2.50 11.24
N HIS A 9 2.95 1.58 10.26
CA HIS A 9 3.03 0.14 10.59
C HIS A 9 4.32 -0.59 10.23
N MET A 10 5.20 -0.05 9.38
CA MET A 10 6.47 -0.74 9.10
C MET A 10 7.47 -0.64 10.26
N GLN A 11 7.45 0.43 11.05
CA GLN A 11 8.32 0.55 12.22
C GLN A 11 7.88 -0.37 13.37
N LEU A 12 6.58 -0.50 13.63
CA LEU A 12 6.05 -1.40 14.67
C LEU A 12 6.20 -2.88 14.30
N ILE A 13 5.98 -3.27 13.04
CA ILE A 13 6.22 -4.64 12.57
C ILE A 13 7.73 -4.95 12.62
N GLY A 14 8.59 -4.01 12.20
CA GLY A 14 10.04 -4.15 12.34
C GLY A 14 10.48 -4.30 13.79
N MET A 15 9.94 -3.49 14.72
CA MET A 15 10.21 -3.62 16.15
C MET A 15 9.66 -4.93 16.74
N MET A 16 8.47 -5.37 16.34
CA MET A 16 7.88 -6.65 16.77
C MET A 16 8.69 -7.85 16.25
N LEU A 17 9.19 -7.80 15.01
CA LEU A 17 10.10 -8.81 14.45
C LEU A 17 11.42 -8.86 15.22
N LEU A 18 12.02 -7.70 15.55
CA LEU A 18 13.24 -7.63 16.36
C LEU A 18 13.03 -8.19 17.77
N VAL A 19 11.90 -7.88 18.41
CA VAL A 19 11.54 -8.40 19.74
C VAL A 19 11.26 -9.90 19.68
N ALA A 20 10.59 -10.40 18.65
CA ALA A 20 10.33 -11.82 18.44
C ALA A 20 11.64 -12.60 18.19
N LEU A 21 12.54 -12.09 17.35
CA LEU A 21 13.88 -12.68 17.18
C LEU A 21 14.65 -12.73 18.51
N ALA A 22 14.61 -11.64 19.30
CA ALA A 22 15.25 -11.59 20.60
C ALA A 22 14.67 -12.61 21.61
N LEU A 23 13.36 -12.92 21.53
CA LEU A 23 12.69 -13.92 22.35
C LEU A 23 13.03 -15.36 21.91
N VAL A 24 13.10 -15.63 20.61
CA VAL A 24 13.46 -16.96 20.05
C VAL A 24 14.90 -17.36 20.41
N ILE A 25 15.84 -16.39 20.45
CA ILE A 25 17.23 -16.62 20.88
C ILE A 25 17.33 -17.11 22.34
N ARG A 26 16.28 -16.91 23.17
CA ARG A 26 16.25 -17.38 24.57
C ARG A 26 15.73 -18.81 24.75
N VAL A 27 15.21 -19.46 23.71
CA VAL A 27 14.81 -20.87 23.79
C VAL A 27 16.05 -21.74 23.52
N ARG A 28 16.66 -22.23 24.60
CA ARG A 28 17.75 -23.21 24.53
C ARG A 28 17.22 -24.51 23.93
N VAL A 29 17.86 -24.97 22.86
CA VAL A 29 17.61 -26.28 22.24
C VAL A 29 17.97 -27.38 23.24
N THR A 30 16.98 -28.17 23.65
CA THR A 30 17.18 -29.52 24.17
C THR A 30 16.61 -30.53 23.17
N ALA A 31 17.32 -31.65 23.02
CA ALA A 31 17.44 -32.45 21.82
C ALA A 31 16.18 -33.16 21.27
N ALA A 32 16.20 -33.28 19.93
CA ALA A 32 15.74 -34.35 19.04
C ALA A 32 14.34 -34.98 19.23
N ALA A 33 13.43 -34.60 18.33
CA ALA A 33 12.55 -35.52 17.63
C ALA A 33 12.32 -34.96 16.21
N ASP A 34 12.77 -35.70 15.20
CA ASP A 34 12.62 -35.33 13.78
C ASP A 34 11.14 -35.47 13.41
N GLN A 35 10.45 -34.35 13.21
CA GLN A 35 9.08 -34.32 12.70
C GLN A 35 9.13 -33.67 11.32
N VAL A 36 9.07 -34.50 10.27
CA VAL A 36 8.92 -34.02 8.89
C VAL A 36 7.50 -33.51 8.73
N VAL A 37 7.30 -32.24 9.10
CA VAL A 37 6.08 -31.50 8.79
C VAL A 37 6.16 -31.10 7.33
N ALA A 38 5.40 -31.80 6.48
CA ALA A 38 5.19 -31.40 5.10
C ALA A 38 4.54 -30.01 5.09
N THR A 39 5.37 -28.99 4.94
CA THR A 39 4.92 -27.61 4.85
C THR A 39 4.46 -27.42 3.42
N THR A 40 3.15 -27.46 3.18
CA THR A 40 2.60 -26.94 1.94
C THR A 40 3.02 -25.49 1.84
N THR A 41 3.93 -25.18 0.92
CA THR A 41 4.34 -23.83 0.54
C THR A 41 3.17 -23.14 -0.17
N GLN A 42 2.09 -22.86 0.55
CA GLN A 42 1.24 -21.73 0.18
C GLN A 42 2.02 -20.47 0.59
N PRO A 43 2.09 -19.45 -0.29
CA PRO A 43 2.66 -18.18 0.09
C PRO A 43 1.98 -17.74 1.39
N PRO A 44 2.73 -17.28 2.40
CA PRO A 44 2.14 -16.78 3.64
C PRO A 44 1.00 -15.83 3.30
N ASN A 45 -0.24 -16.21 3.68
CA ASN A 45 -1.39 -15.36 3.49
C ASN A 45 -1.20 -14.14 4.40
N TYR A 46 -0.68 -13.04 3.85
CA TYR A 46 -0.49 -11.78 4.55
C TYR A 46 -1.81 -11.03 4.79
N THR A 47 -2.94 -11.74 4.78
CA THR A 47 -4.29 -11.18 4.86
C THR A 47 -5.07 -11.83 5.98
N LEU A 48 -6.05 -11.09 6.52
CA LEU A 48 -6.90 -11.64 7.57
C LEU A 48 -7.68 -12.88 7.05
N PRO A 49 -7.82 -13.94 7.87
CA PRO A 49 -8.65 -15.09 7.52
C PRO A 49 -10.09 -14.65 7.17
N GLY A 50 -10.64 -15.21 6.09
CA GLY A 50 -11.98 -14.86 5.60
C GLY A 50 -12.03 -13.57 4.76
N CYS A 51 -10.91 -12.90 4.53
CA CYS A 51 -10.79 -11.75 3.63
C CYS A 51 -10.27 -12.15 2.25
N ASN A 52 -10.73 -11.44 1.22
CA ASN A 52 -10.13 -11.57 -0.09
C ASN A 52 -8.75 -10.91 -0.11
N TYR A 53 -7.76 -11.65 -0.58
CA TYR A 53 -6.36 -11.23 -0.64
C TYR A 53 -5.93 -10.72 -2.02
N THR A 54 -6.83 -10.76 -3.00
CA THR A 54 -6.58 -10.25 -4.36
C THR A 54 -7.74 -9.43 -4.89
N CYS A 55 -7.43 -8.50 -5.79
CA CYS A 55 -8.40 -7.85 -6.66
C CYS A 55 -7.85 -7.83 -8.08
N GLY A 56 -8.44 -8.64 -8.96
CA GLY A 56 -7.84 -8.92 -10.26
C GLY A 56 -6.45 -9.55 -10.09
N ASN A 57 -5.42 -8.89 -10.63
CA ASN A 57 -4.03 -9.36 -10.56
C ASN A 57 -3.22 -8.71 -9.43
N ILE A 58 -3.87 -7.95 -8.55
CA ILE A 58 -3.19 -7.22 -7.47
C ILE A 58 -3.39 -7.96 -6.16
N ASN A 59 -2.28 -8.31 -5.49
CA ASN A 59 -2.30 -8.83 -4.13
C ASN A 59 -2.51 -7.67 -3.13
N ILE A 60 -3.33 -7.90 -2.11
CA ILE A 60 -3.72 -6.91 -1.11
C ILE A 60 -3.19 -7.36 0.25
N PRO A 61 -1.94 -7.04 0.61
CA PRO A 61 -1.40 -7.40 1.92
C PRO A 61 -2.02 -6.57 3.04
N TYR A 62 -2.11 -7.14 4.23
CA TYR A 62 -2.39 -6.38 5.45
C TYR A 62 -1.30 -5.30 5.63
N PRO A 63 -1.63 -4.04 6.01
CA PRO A 63 -2.87 -3.57 6.63
C PRO A 63 -4.00 -3.18 5.68
N PHE A 64 -3.81 -3.34 4.37
CA PHE A 64 -4.84 -3.04 3.37
C PHE A 64 -5.89 -4.15 3.31
N GLY A 65 -7.09 -3.79 2.85
CA GLY A 65 -8.13 -4.77 2.64
C GLY A 65 -9.35 -4.21 1.94
N THR A 66 -10.17 -5.11 1.42
CA THR A 66 -11.43 -4.81 0.75
C THR A 66 -12.57 -5.50 1.49
N GLY A 67 -13.59 -4.73 1.88
CA GLY A 67 -14.80 -5.27 2.49
C GLY A 67 -14.61 -5.86 3.90
N ILE A 68 -15.45 -6.85 4.20
CA ILE A 68 -15.60 -7.47 5.53
C ILE A 68 -15.41 -8.97 5.38
N SER A 69 -14.73 -9.62 6.33
CA SER A 69 -14.52 -11.06 6.34
C SER A 69 -15.83 -11.82 6.49
N SER A 70 -15.90 -13.00 5.86
CA SER A 70 -17.08 -13.87 5.88
C SER A 70 -17.33 -14.54 7.24
N SER A 71 -16.31 -14.69 8.09
CA SER A 71 -16.47 -15.20 9.46
C SER A 71 -15.15 -15.10 10.26
N PRO A 72 -15.09 -14.47 11.45
CA PRO A 72 -16.09 -13.58 12.05
C PRO A 72 -16.25 -12.29 11.21
N GLN A 73 -17.33 -11.54 11.39
CA GLN A 73 -17.59 -10.34 10.58
C GLN A 73 -16.70 -9.17 11.02
N LYS A 74 -15.52 -9.04 10.42
CA LYS A 74 -14.48 -8.05 10.76
C LYS A 74 -14.00 -7.33 9.51
N ASN A 75 -13.60 -6.07 9.66
CA ASN A 75 -12.99 -5.34 8.55
C ASN A 75 -11.71 -6.04 8.07
N CYS A 76 -11.57 -6.15 6.76
CA CYS A 76 -10.41 -6.77 6.13
C CYS A 76 -9.17 -5.86 6.11
N SER A 77 -9.36 -4.58 6.41
CA SER A 77 -8.30 -3.61 6.62
C SER A 77 -8.09 -3.35 8.12
N LEU A 78 -6.93 -2.82 8.46
CA LEU A 78 -6.62 -2.40 9.82
C LEU A 78 -7.52 -1.23 10.29
N SER A 79 -7.83 -0.29 9.40
CA SER A 79 -8.67 0.86 9.69
C SER A 79 -9.30 1.41 8.42
N HIS A 80 -10.26 2.31 8.55
CA HIS A 80 -10.91 2.97 7.41
C HIS A 80 -9.92 3.67 6.45
N ARG A 81 -8.72 4.02 6.93
CA ARG A 81 -7.68 4.68 6.13
C ARG A 81 -6.97 3.73 5.17
N TYR A 82 -7.01 2.43 5.45
CA TYR A 82 -6.43 1.35 4.65
C TYR A 82 -7.50 0.57 3.85
N ASN A 83 -8.75 1.04 3.86
CA ASN A 83 -9.81 0.46 3.05
C ASN A 83 -9.60 0.78 1.58
N LEU A 84 -9.67 -0.28 0.76
CA LEU A 84 -9.67 -0.20 -0.69
C LEU A 84 -11.01 -0.68 -1.23
N ASN A 85 -11.31 -0.28 -2.46
CA ASN A 85 -12.48 -0.74 -3.20
C ASN A 85 -12.04 -1.60 -4.37
N CYS A 86 -12.64 -2.77 -4.52
CA CYS A 86 -12.44 -3.65 -5.65
C CYS A 86 -13.73 -3.71 -6.48
N THR A 87 -13.69 -3.17 -7.69
CA THR A 87 -14.82 -3.16 -8.63
C THR A 87 -14.34 -3.67 -9.98
N GLU A 88 -15.02 -4.63 -10.57
CA GLU A 88 -14.68 -5.17 -11.91
C GLU A 88 -13.19 -5.59 -12.03
N SER A 89 -12.65 -6.25 -11.00
CA SER A 89 -11.24 -6.67 -10.92
C SER A 89 -10.21 -5.51 -10.95
N LYS A 90 -10.65 -4.28 -10.70
CA LYS A 90 -9.78 -3.10 -10.54
C LYS A 90 -9.83 -2.63 -9.09
N LEU A 91 -8.65 -2.33 -8.57
CA LEU A 91 -8.47 -1.87 -7.19
C LEU A 91 -8.40 -0.34 -7.16
N TYR A 92 -9.05 0.26 -6.18
CA TYR A 92 -9.14 1.70 -6.02
C TYR A 92 -8.87 2.14 -4.59
N TYR A 93 -8.14 3.24 -4.47
CA TYR A 93 -7.97 4.02 -3.25
C TYR A 93 -8.97 5.20 -3.28
N GLY A 94 -9.71 5.38 -2.19
CA GLY A 94 -10.77 6.37 -2.12
C GLY A 94 -11.90 6.09 -3.12
N LYS A 95 -12.34 7.11 -3.87
CA LYS A 95 -13.47 6.98 -4.81
C LYS A 95 -13.06 6.53 -6.21
N ASN A 96 -11.92 6.99 -6.72
CA ASN A 96 -11.61 6.91 -8.15
C ASN A 96 -10.10 6.84 -8.48
N ILE A 97 -9.23 6.68 -7.48
CA ILE A 97 -7.78 6.60 -7.72
C ILE A 97 -7.42 5.13 -7.89
N GLN A 98 -7.09 4.73 -9.12
CA GLN A 98 -6.74 3.33 -9.39
C GLN A 98 -5.41 2.98 -8.73
N VAL A 99 -5.41 1.87 -7.99
CA VAL A 99 -4.21 1.21 -7.47
C VAL A 99 -3.69 0.28 -8.55
N LEU A 100 -2.40 0.40 -8.87
CA LEU A 100 -1.72 -0.40 -9.87
C LEU A 100 -1.00 -1.59 -9.23
N ASN A 101 -0.43 -1.39 -8.04
CA ASN A 101 0.27 -2.42 -7.30
C ASN A 101 0.36 -2.07 -5.81
N ILE A 102 0.55 -3.09 -4.96
CA ILE A 102 0.84 -2.92 -3.53
C ILE A 102 2.01 -3.83 -3.18
N SER A 103 3.07 -3.28 -2.58
CA SER A 103 4.21 -4.05 -2.10
C SER A 103 3.99 -4.58 -0.68
N LEU A 104 4.74 -5.62 -0.32
CA LEU A 104 4.70 -6.20 1.03
C LEU A 104 5.26 -5.23 2.09
N GLU A 105 6.09 -4.29 1.68
CA GLU A 105 6.64 -3.20 2.48
C GLU A 105 5.62 -2.06 2.73
N GLY A 106 4.39 -2.23 2.27
CA GLY A 106 3.32 -1.26 2.47
C GLY A 106 3.42 -0.04 1.54
N GLN A 107 4.05 -0.19 0.38
CA GLN A 107 4.01 0.83 -0.66
C GLN A 107 2.83 0.57 -1.59
N MET A 108 2.16 1.64 -1.99
CA MET A 108 1.01 1.62 -2.89
C MET A 108 1.33 2.45 -4.12
N GLU A 109 1.23 1.81 -5.28
CA GLU A 109 1.42 2.44 -6.58
C GLU A 109 0.07 2.92 -7.10
N LEU A 110 -0.07 4.22 -7.30
CA LEU A 110 -1.32 4.85 -7.74
C LEU A 110 -1.21 5.39 -9.17
N SER A 111 -2.26 5.20 -9.94
CA SER A 111 -2.47 5.92 -11.18
C SER A 111 -2.85 7.37 -10.87
N HIS A 112 -2.25 8.30 -11.60
CA HIS A 112 -2.51 9.73 -11.44
C HIS A 112 -2.48 10.43 -12.80
N TYR A 113 -3.26 11.50 -12.92
CA TYR A 113 -3.35 12.28 -14.14
C TYR A 113 -2.01 12.97 -14.46
N VAL A 114 -1.66 12.98 -15.73
CA VAL A 114 -0.50 13.72 -16.24
C VAL A 114 -0.89 15.19 -16.38
N SER A 115 -0.02 16.08 -15.91
CA SER A 115 -0.17 17.53 -16.14
C SER A 115 0.19 17.84 -17.58
N LYS A 116 -0.64 18.65 -18.25
CA LYS A 116 -0.46 19.06 -19.63
C LYS A 116 -0.62 20.57 -19.71
N PHE A 117 0.23 21.19 -20.53
CA PHE A 117 0.12 22.57 -20.94
C PHE A 117 0.40 22.62 -22.44
N CYS A 118 -0.64 22.77 -23.26
CA CYS A 118 -0.52 22.90 -24.71
C CYS A 118 -1.31 24.13 -25.16
N ASP A 119 -0.76 24.92 -26.07
CA ASP A 119 -1.46 26.05 -26.68
C ASP A 119 -1.99 27.09 -25.66
N GLY A 120 -1.28 27.29 -24.55
CA GLY A 120 -1.67 28.20 -23.46
C GLY A 120 -2.71 27.60 -22.48
N TYR A 121 -3.48 28.46 -21.81
CA TYR A 121 -4.43 28.03 -20.76
C TYR A 121 -5.61 27.21 -21.28
N ALA A 122 -5.95 27.30 -22.57
CA ALA A 122 -7.13 26.64 -23.14
C ALA A 122 -7.08 25.11 -23.10
N ARG A 123 -5.88 24.50 -23.02
CA ARG A 123 -5.70 23.04 -22.93
C ARG A 123 -4.79 22.64 -21.76
N ALA A 124 -4.69 23.51 -20.76
CA ALA A 124 -3.94 23.25 -19.55
C ALA A 124 -4.78 22.46 -18.54
N ASN A 125 -4.15 21.56 -17.79
CA ASN A 125 -4.75 20.97 -16.59
C ASN A 125 -3.77 21.01 -15.42
N ILE A 126 -4.34 21.17 -14.22
CA ILE A 126 -3.58 21.13 -12.97
C ILE A 126 -4.12 19.93 -12.18
N PRO A 127 -3.51 18.73 -12.35
CA PRO A 127 -3.96 17.55 -11.64
C PRO A 127 -3.64 17.69 -10.15
N SER A 128 -4.55 17.23 -9.30
CA SER A 128 -4.37 17.24 -7.84
C SER A 128 -4.67 15.86 -7.25
N LEU A 129 -3.89 15.48 -6.24
CA LEU A 129 -4.00 14.19 -5.57
C LEU A 129 -4.19 14.42 -4.07
N TRP A 130 -5.33 13.96 -3.56
CA TRP A 130 -5.68 14.05 -2.14
C TRP A 130 -5.45 12.70 -1.49
N ILE A 131 -4.62 12.69 -0.44
CA ILE A 131 -4.13 11.46 0.20
C ILE A 131 -4.34 11.61 1.71
N ASN A 132 -4.73 10.52 2.37
CA ASN A 132 -4.82 10.52 3.83
C ASN A 132 -3.43 10.72 4.48
N PRO A 133 -3.32 11.44 5.60
CA PRO A 133 -2.05 11.66 6.32
C PRO A 133 -1.31 10.38 6.76
N SER A 134 -1.99 9.23 6.77
CA SER A 134 -1.42 7.91 7.06
C SER A 134 -0.47 7.41 5.97
N PHE A 135 -0.38 8.12 4.85
CA PHE A 135 0.56 7.85 3.77
C PHE A 135 1.51 9.02 3.55
N SER A 136 2.74 8.72 3.11
CA SER A 136 3.69 9.69 2.56
C SER A 136 3.96 9.38 1.09
N ILE A 137 4.23 10.42 0.30
CA ILE A 137 4.72 10.26 -1.07
C ILE A 137 6.22 10.01 -0.98
N SER A 138 6.72 8.97 -1.64
CA SER A 138 8.17 8.68 -1.64
C SER A 138 8.91 9.75 -2.45
N SER A 139 9.93 10.39 -1.86
CA SER A 139 10.79 11.35 -2.57
C SER A 139 11.82 10.67 -3.47
N ASP A 140 12.18 9.43 -3.14
CA ASP A 140 13.36 8.76 -3.71
C ASP A 140 12.97 7.78 -4.83
N GLU A 141 11.76 7.23 -4.74
CA GLU A 141 11.26 6.23 -5.70
C GLU A 141 10.37 6.85 -6.78
N ASN A 142 9.79 8.02 -6.52
CA ASN A 142 9.01 8.73 -7.52
C ASN A 142 9.93 9.53 -8.45
N LYS A 143 9.73 9.38 -9.76
CA LYS A 143 10.39 10.20 -10.78
C LYS A 143 9.40 11.23 -11.31
N PHE A 144 9.76 12.50 -11.20
CA PHE A 144 9.03 13.59 -11.83
C PHE A 144 9.71 13.97 -13.15
N ILE A 145 8.99 13.83 -14.26
CA ILE A 145 9.53 14.05 -15.61
C ILE A 145 8.65 15.08 -16.30
N THR A 146 9.29 16.10 -16.87
CA THR A 146 8.65 17.09 -17.75
C THR A 146 9.17 16.87 -19.16
N VAL A 147 8.27 16.89 -20.15
CA VAL A 147 8.61 16.73 -21.57
C VAL A 147 8.00 17.90 -22.34
N GLY A 148 8.83 18.64 -23.07
CA GLY A 148 8.39 19.79 -23.88
C GLY A 148 9.54 20.74 -24.21
N CYS A 149 9.29 21.70 -25.11
CA CYS A 149 10.21 22.81 -25.39
C CYS A 149 9.84 24.00 -24.47
N ASP A 150 10.81 24.61 -23.82
CA ASP A 150 10.62 25.81 -22.96
C ASP A 150 9.53 25.67 -21.88
N HIS A 151 9.39 24.47 -21.31
CA HIS A 151 8.44 24.18 -20.22
C HIS A 151 9.15 23.71 -18.96
N TYR A 152 8.61 24.08 -17.80
CA TYR A 152 9.01 23.55 -16.50
C TYR A 152 7.77 22.97 -15.79
N GLY A 153 7.98 21.89 -15.04
CA GLY A 153 6.96 21.31 -14.17
C GLY A 153 7.35 21.51 -12.71
N TYR A 154 6.36 21.68 -11.85
CA TYR A 154 6.57 21.70 -10.40
C TYR A 154 5.47 20.91 -9.70
N LEU A 155 5.81 20.35 -8.55
CA LEU A 155 4.89 19.68 -7.65
C LEU A 155 4.74 20.55 -6.41
N ASN A 156 3.50 20.88 -6.06
CA ASN A 156 3.19 21.57 -4.81
C ASN A 156 2.49 20.58 -3.86
N ASN A 157 3.03 20.45 -2.65
CA ASN A 157 2.44 19.60 -1.62
C ASN A 157 1.93 20.49 -0.48
N HIS A 158 0.69 20.28 -0.08
CA HIS A 158 0.06 21.02 1.01
C HIS A 158 -0.37 20.04 2.12
N PHE A 159 0.12 20.25 3.34
CA PHE A 159 -0.18 19.39 4.48
C PHE A 159 -1.23 20.05 5.38
N ASN A 160 -2.46 19.53 5.37
CA ASN A 160 -3.58 20.15 6.10
C ASN A 160 -3.62 19.89 7.62
N GLY A 161 -2.65 19.19 8.21
CA GLY A 161 -2.49 19.07 9.66
C GLY A 161 -3.59 18.34 10.45
N TYR A 162 -4.74 17.99 9.85
CA TYR A 162 -5.79 17.22 10.52
C TYR A 162 -5.41 15.74 10.63
N THR A 163 -5.02 15.31 11.84
CA THR A 163 -4.72 13.93 12.25
C THR A 163 -5.95 13.19 12.78
#